data_AF-A0A1S1VA66-F1
#
_entry.id   AF-A0A1S1VA66-F1
#
_cell.length_a   1.000
_cell.length_b   1.000
_cell.length_c   1.000
_cell.angle_alpha   90.00
_cell.angle_beta   90.00
_cell.angle_gamma   90.00
#
_symmetry.space_group_name_H-M   'P 1'
#
loop_
_entity.id
_entity.type
_entity.pdbx_description
1 polymer ?
#
loop_
_entity_poly.entity_id
_entity_poly.type
_entity_poly.pdbx_seq_one_letter_code
_entity_poly.pdbx_strand_id
1 'polypeptide(L)'
;MKKLKNMLFVAMFVALSSQVNIGINSTDFRVSAGIIFFGIFLFYNDELRPVQAAILSGLMVTFLRIASYFLTNGSLDDVFLSYQIETIFYAFYGVIYMLLTKKYGKKSVNSMFFIMATSDLGANLVELLIRTNMGSASFTIEIFSTLLLVAIVRASISWIVLILTKHYGMLLVKEEHEERYKRLL
;
A
#
# COMPACT_ATOMS: atom_id res chain seq x y z
N MET A 1 -16.91 16.39 -4.84
CA MET A 1 -17.51 15.07 -4.50
C MET A 1 -16.77 13.88 -5.15
N LYS A 2 -16.47 13.89 -6.46
CA LYS A 2 -15.79 12.77 -7.16
C LYS A 2 -14.44 12.35 -6.53
N LYS A 3 -13.57 13.30 -6.18
CA LYS A 3 -12.27 13.03 -5.53
C LYS A 3 -12.39 12.35 -4.17
N LEU A 4 -13.34 12.80 -3.34
CA LEU A 4 -13.58 12.20 -2.03
C LEU A 4 -14.15 10.79 -2.15
N LYS A 5 -15.08 10.58 -3.09
CA LYS A 5 -15.62 9.24 -3.40
C LYS A 5 -14.52 8.27 -3.82
N ASN A 6 -13.59 8.71 -4.68
CA ASN A 6 -12.45 7.88 -5.11
C ASN A 6 -11.49 7.58 -3.94
N MET A 7 -11.18 8.57 -3.11
CA MET A 7 -10.37 8.36 -1.90
C MET A 7 -11.00 7.35 -0.93
N LEU A 8 -12.31 7.45 -0.68
CA LEU A 8 -13.04 6.51 0.17
C LEU A 8 -13.06 5.11 -0.42
N PHE A 9 -13.29 4.98 -1.73
CA PHE A 9 -13.24 3.69 -2.42
C PHE A 9 -11.85 3.03 -2.26
N VAL A 10 -10.79 3.78 -2.52
CA VAL A 10 -9.41 3.30 -2.35
C VAL A 10 -9.15 2.88 -0.91
N ALA A 11 -9.50 3.72 0.07
CA ALA A 11 -9.29 3.42 1.49
C ALA A 11 -10.05 2.17 1.93
N MET A 12 -11.29 1.99 1.48
CA MET A 12 -12.10 0.81 1.79
C MET A 12 -11.51 -0.45 1.15
N PHE A 13 -11.10 -0.39 -0.12
CA PHE A 13 -10.49 -1.52 -0.80
C PHE A 13 -9.18 -1.94 -0.13
N VAL A 14 -8.33 -0.96 0.18
CA VAL A 14 -7.05 -1.19 0.88
C VAL A 14 -7.28 -1.83 2.25
N ALA A 15 -8.28 -1.37 3.01
CA ALA A 15 -8.57 -1.90 4.33
C ALA A 15 -9.15 -3.33 4.30
N LEU A 16 -9.92 -3.68 3.26
CA LEU A 16 -10.35 -5.06 3.03
C LEU A 16 -9.16 -5.94 2.66
N SER A 17 -8.33 -5.49 1.72
CA SER A 17 -7.11 -6.21 1.33
C SER A 17 -6.12 -6.36 2.48
N SER A 18 -6.07 -5.42 3.43
CA SER A 18 -5.15 -5.51 4.57
C SER A 18 -5.52 -6.57 5.59
N GLN A 19 -6.74 -7.14 5.53
CA GLN A 19 -7.10 -8.28 6.37
C GLN A 19 -6.26 -9.51 6.03
N VAL A 20 -5.76 -9.61 4.78
CA VAL A 20 -4.70 -10.55 4.43
C VAL A 20 -3.38 -9.99 4.94
N ASN A 21 -2.99 -10.42 6.15
CA ASN A 21 -1.75 -10.03 6.80
C ASN A 21 -1.01 -11.25 7.37
N ILE A 22 0.31 -11.12 7.48
CA ILE A 22 1.22 -12.13 8.01
C ILE A 22 2.06 -11.46 9.11
N GLY A 23 2.13 -12.10 10.28
CA GLY A 23 3.00 -11.66 11.38
C GLY A 23 4.45 -12.10 11.16
N ILE A 24 5.42 -11.28 11.59
CA ILE A 24 6.86 -11.58 11.47
C ILE A 24 7.44 -11.97 12.84
N ASN A 25 8.16 -13.09 12.88
CA ASN A 25 9.01 -13.56 14.00
C ASN A 25 8.40 -13.41 15.40
N SER A 26 7.13 -13.83 15.57
CA SER A 26 6.42 -13.79 16.85
C SER A 26 6.32 -12.40 17.50
N THR A 27 6.56 -11.33 16.73
CA THR A 27 6.37 -9.94 17.15
C THR A 27 4.99 -9.44 16.73
N ASP A 28 4.57 -8.32 17.32
CA ASP A 28 3.36 -7.58 16.92
C ASP A 28 3.45 -6.95 15.51
N PHE A 29 4.60 -7.06 14.84
CA PHE A 29 4.81 -6.53 13.51
C PHE A 29 4.10 -7.38 12.45
N ARG A 30 3.23 -6.75 11.67
CA ARG A 30 2.42 -7.40 10.63
C ARG A 30 2.61 -6.75 9.27
N VAL A 31 2.80 -7.59 8.26
CA VAL A 31 2.87 -7.18 6.86
C VAL A 31 1.54 -7.49 6.20
N SER A 32 0.94 -6.49 5.54
CA SER A 32 -0.37 -6.65 4.89
C SER A 32 -0.31 -6.46 3.37
N ALA A 33 -1.25 -7.11 2.68
CA ALA A 33 -1.44 -6.98 1.23
C ALA A 33 -2.05 -5.62 0.82
N GLY A 34 -2.67 -4.90 1.76
CA GLY A 34 -3.33 -3.61 1.50
C GLY A 34 -2.41 -2.57 0.83
N ILE A 35 -1.13 -2.53 1.24
CA ILE A 35 -0.19 -1.54 0.69
C ILE A 35 0.16 -1.78 -0.79
N ILE A 36 0.06 -3.03 -1.27
CA ILE A 36 0.27 -3.39 -2.68
C ILE A 36 -0.77 -2.65 -3.52
N PHE A 37 -2.05 -2.81 -3.17
CA PHE A 37 -3.16 -2.13 -3.84
C PHE A 37 -3.11 -0.62 -3.66
N PHE A 38 -2.71 -0.14 -2.49
CA PHE A 38 -2.56 1.30 -2.26
C PHE A 38 -1.56 1.93 -3.24
N GLY A 39 -0.40 1.31 -3.42
CA GLY A 39 0.59 1.75 -4.40
C GLY A 39 0.04 1.76 -5.83
N ILE A 40 -0.69 0.71 -6.23
CA ILE A 40 -1.31 0.61 -7.56
C ILE A 40 -2.34 1.73 -7.76
N PHE A 41 -3.20 1.99 -6.78
CA PHE A 41 -4.20 3.06 -6.89
C PHE A 41 -3.57 4.45 -6.95
N LEU A 42 -2.49 4.70 -6.19
CA LEU A 42 -1.74 5.95 -6.29
C LEU A 42 -1.08 6.13 -7.65
N PHE A 43 -0.67 5.05 -8.32
CA PHE A 43 -0.15 5.13 -9.68
C PHE A 43 -1.21 5.57 -10.68
N TYR A 44 -2.37 4.90 -10.70
CA TYR A 44 -3.42 5.14 -11.69
C TYR A 44 -4.23 6.40 -11.48
N ASN A 45 -4.33 6.89 -10.24
CA ASN A 45 -5.15 8.04 -9.92
C ASN A 45 -4.29 9.25 -9.57
N ASP A 46 -3.92 10.05 -10.58
CA ASP A 46 -3.18 11.30 -10.38
C ASP A 46 -3.96 12.36 -9.59
N GLU A 47 -5.29 12.25 -9.52
CA GLU A 47 -6.12 13.14 -8.72
C GLU A 47 -6.02 12.90 -7.20
N LEU A 48 -5.50 11.74 -6.77
CA LEU A 48 -5.36 11.42 -5.36
C LEU A 48 -4.18 12.18 -4.75
N ARG A 49 -4.46 12.89 -3.66
CA ARG A 49 -3.40 13.48 -2.82
C ARG A 49 -2.78 12.34 -2.00
N PRO A 50 -1.51 11.93 -2.23
CA PRO A 50 -0.98 10.68 -1.68
C PRO A 50 -1.05 10.63 -0.16
N VAL A 51 -0.67 11.72 0.52
CA VAL A 51 -0.67 11.80 1.99
C VAL A 51 -2.08 11.68 2.56
N GLN A 52 -3.08 12.32 1.95
CA GLN A 52 -4.45 12.26 2.46
C GLN A 52 -5.10 10.90 2.22
N ALA A 53 -4.88 10.33 1.04
CA ALA A 53 -5.34 8.98 0.73
C ALA A 53 -4.68 7.95 1.65
N ALA A 54 -3.40 8.14 1.99
CA ALA A 54 -2.66 7.31 2.92
C ALA A 54 -3.24 7.38 4.33
N ILE A 55 -3.43 8.58 4.89
CA ILE A 55 -4.01 8.75 6.24
C ILE A 55 -5.40 8.12 6.30
N LEU A 56 -6.26 8.39 5.30
CA LEU A 56 -7.61 7.80 5.26
C LEU A 56 -7.57 6.28 5.16
N SER A 57 -6.67 5.73 4.34
CA SER A 57 -6.49 4.27 4.21
C SER A 57 -5.97 3.66 5.51
N GLY A 58 -4.97 4.28 6.15
CA GLY A 58 -4.45 3.85 7.45
C GLY A 58 -5.52 3.81 8.53
N LEU A 59 -6.33 4.89 8.64
CA LEU A 59 -7.45 4.94 9.58
C LEU A 59 -8.49 3.83 9.30
N MET A 60 -8.83 3.59 8.03
CA MET A 60 -9.78 2.55 7.66
C MET A 60 -9.23 1.14 7.93
N VAL A 61 -7.94 0.92 7.68
CA VAL A 61 -7.23 -0.32 7.98
C VAL A 61 -7.27 -0.60 9.49
N THR A 62 -6.88 0.38 10.31
CA THR A 62 -6.92 0.28 11.77
C THR A 62 -8.34 0.02 12.27
N PHE A 63 -9.34 0.75 11.74
CA PHE A 63 -10.75 0.55 12.09
C PHE A 63 -11.22 -0.88 11.79
N LEU A 64 -11.00 -1.38 10.57
CA LEU A 64 -11.42 -2.72 10.20
C LEU A 64 -10.68 -3.80 10.99
N ARG A 65 -9.43 -3.55 11.38
CA ARG A 65 -8.67 -4.51 12.18
C ARG A 65 -9.13 -4.56 13.64
N ILE A 66 -9.45 -3.42 14.23
CA ILE A 66 -10.09 -3.37 15.55
C ILE A 66 -11.43 -4.11 15.50
N ALA A 67 -12.23 -3.86 14.47
CA ALA A 67 -13.51 -4.53 14.28
C ALA A 67 -13.35 -6.05 14.12
N SER A 68 -12.41 -6.52 13.29
CA SER A 68 -12.17 -7.95 13.09
C SER A 68 -11.61 -8.63 14.35
N TYR A 69 -10.75 -7.96 15.10
CA TYR A 69 -10.24 -8.44 16.38
C TYR A 69 -11.36 -8.57 17.42
N PHE A 70 -12.19 -7.54 17.56
CA PHE A 70 -13.32 -7.53 18.50
C PHE A 70 -14.32 -8.66 18.21
N LEU A 71 -14.65 -8.89 16.93
CA LEU A 71 -15.54 -9.98 16.53
C LEU A 71 -14.97 -11.37 16.83
N THR A 72 -13.65 -11.51 16.87
CA THR A 72 -12.98 -12.81 17.10
C THR A 72 -12.74 -13.08 18.58
N ASN A 73 -12.32 -12.07 19.35
CA ASN A 73 -11.84 -12.25 20.73
C ASN A 73 -12.79 -11.70 21.81
N GLY A 74 -13.77 -10.86 21.45
CA GLY A 74 -14.77 -10.33 22.37
C GLY A 74 -14.29 -9.23 23.33
N SER A 75 -12.98 -8.99 23.46
CA SER A 75 -12.41 -7.86 24.20
C SER A 75 -11.45 -7.03 23.31
N LEU A 76 -11.08 -5.83 23.79
CA LEU A 76 -10.18 -4.90 23.10
C LEU A 76 -8.86 -4.70 23.85
N ASP A 77 -8.56 -5.56 24.83
CA ASP A 77 -7.49 -5.34 25.78
C ASP A 77 -6.13 -5.31 25.05
N ASP A 78 -5.37 -4.22 25.26
CA ASP A 78 -4.02 -3.96 24.78
C ASP A 78 -3.75 -3.86 23.26
N VAL A 79 -4.75 -4.06 22.39
CA VAL A 79 -4.50 -4.09 20.93
C VAL A 79 -4.63 -2.72 20.25
N PHE A 80 -5.31 -1.77 20.90
CA PHE A 80 -5.64 -0.47 20.32
C PHE A 80 -4.40 0.29 19.84
N LEU A 81 -3.36 0.31 20.68
CA LEU A 81 -2.15 1.06 20.38
C LEU A 81 -1.30 0.40 19.28
N SER A 82 -1.24 -0.94 19.27
CA SER A 82 -0.49 -1.70 18.24
C SER A 82 -1.06 -1.49 16.83
N TYR A 83 -2.39 -1.32 16.70
CA TYR A 83 -3.04 -1.05 15.42
C TYR A 83 -2.99 0.41 14.97
N GLN A 84 -2.77 1.37 15.87
CA GLN A 84 -2.57 2.77 15.50
C GLN A 84 -1.22 3.00 14.80
N ILE A 85 -0.20 2.22 15.16
CA ILE A 85 1.12 2.30 14.53
C ILE A 85 1.03 2.03 13.02
N GLU A 86 0.09 1.20 12.57
CA GLU A 86 -0.13 0.97 11.14
C GLU A 86 -0.64 2.22 10.40
N THR A 87 -1.44 3.06 11.06
CA THR A 87 -1.86 4.34 10.46
C THR A 87 -0.63 5.23 10.23
N ILE A 88 0.34 5.21 11.16
CA ILE A 88 1.60 5.93 11.02
C ILE A 88 2.40 5.37 9.83
N PHE A 89 2.48 4.05 9.68
CA PHE A 89 3.09 3.42 8.51
C PHE A 89 2.50 3.94 7.20
N TYR A 90 1.17 3.92 7.04
CA TYR A 90 0.54 4.43 5.83
C TYR A 90 0.84 5.92 5.62
N ALA A 91 0.78 6.74 6.66
CA ALA A 91 1.06 8.17 6.57
C ALA A 91 2.50 8.43 6.05
N PHE A 92 3.50 7.75 6.62
CA PHE A 92 4.90 7.87 6.17
C PHE A 92 5.10 7.32 4.76
N TYR A 93 4.44 6.21 4.41
CA TYR A 93 4.44 5.70 3.04
C TYR A 93 3.95 6.79 2.07
N GLY A 94 2.81 7.42 2.36
CA GLY A 94 2.23 8.47 1.53
C GLY A 94 3.13 9.70 1.38
N VAL A 95 3.81 10.10 2.47
CA VAL A 95 4.77 11.22 2.46
C VAL A 95 5.99 10.90 1.61
N ILE A 96 6.64 9.76 1.83
CA ILE A 96 7.83 9.35 1.07
C ILE A 96 7.46 9.19 -0.41
N TYR A 97 6.33 8.55 -0.70
CA TYR A 97 5.80 8.39 -2.04
C TYR A 97 5.61 9.75 -2.74
N MET A 98 4.99 10.72 -2.07
CA MET A 98 4.78 12.06 -2.61
C MET A 98 6.12 12.77 -2.92
N LEU A 99 7.09 12.68 -2.02
CA LEU A 99 8.41 13.30 -2.21
C LEU A 99 9.17 12.68 -3.39
N LEU A 100 9.16 11.35 -3.49
CA LEU A 100 9.82 10.62 -4.57
C LEU A 100 9.14 10.87 -5.92
N THR A 101 7.81 10.86 -5.97
CA THR A 101 7.07 11.17 -7.20
C THR A 101 7.26 12.61 -7.65
N LYS A 102 7.36 13.58 -6.73
CA LYS A 102 7.69 14.97 -7.07
C LYS A 102 9.10 15.13 -7.63
N LYS A 103 10.08 14.38 -7.10
CA LYS A 103 11.49 14.45 -7.52
C LYS A 103 11.77 13.71 -8.82
N TYR A 104 11.26 12.49 -8.97
CA TYR A 104 11.61 11.59 -10.08
C TYR A 104 10.51 11.50 -11.15
N GLY A 105 9.28 11.90 -10.83
CA GLY A 105 8.11 11.80 -11.70
C GLY A 105 7.58 10.37 -11.84
N LYS A 106 6.33 10.23 -12.29
CA LYS A 106 5.70 8.94 -12.63
C LYS A 106 5.99 8.54 -14.09
N LYS A 107 7.24 8.69 -14.55
CA LYS A 107 7.59 8.60 -15.98
C LYS A 107 7.43 7.19 -16.57
N SER A 108 7.57 6.15 -15.76
CA SER A 108 7.47 4.77 -16.22
C SER A 108 7.01 3.83 -15.09
N VAL A 109 6.49 2.66 -15.49
CA VAL A 109 6.14 1.58 -14.55
C VAL A 109 7.40 1.11 -13.79
N ASN A 110 8.58 1.13 -14.41
CA ASN A 110 9.84 0.75 -13.77
C ASN A 110 10.27 1.76 -12.71
N SER A 111 10.09 3.06 -12.95
CA SER A 111 10.34 4.10 -11.94
C SER A 111 9.42 3.91 -10.73
N MET A 112 8.18 3.45 -10.97
CA MET A 112 7.21 3.19 -9.91
C MET A 112 7.64 2.05 -8.98
N PHE A 113 8.32 1.01 -9.49
CA PHE A 113 8.88 -0.05 -8.65
C PHE A 113 9.81 0.52 -7.56
N PHE A 114 10.79 1.34 -7.96
CA PHE A 114 11.75 1.93 -7.02
C PHE A 114 11.07 2.89 -6.04
N ILE A 115 10.10 3.69 -6.51
CA ILE A 115 9.33 4.59 -5.65
C ILE A 115 8.55 3.80 -4.60
N MET A 116 7.82 2.76 -5.00
CA MET A 116 7.06 1.92 -4.08
C MET A 116 7.96 1.19 -3.09
N ALA A 117 9.05 0.56 -3.56
CA ALA A 117 9.98 -0.17 -2.70
C ALA A 117 10.64 0.74 -1.65
N THR A 118 11.05 1.95 -2.06
CA THR A 118 11.68 2.91 -1.14
C THR A 118 10.66 3.48 -0.15
N SER A 119 9.43 3.75 -0.60
CA SER A 119 8.35 4.23 0.27
C SER A 119 7.95 3.16 1.29
N ASP A 120 7.87 1.90 0.87
CA ASP A 120 7.57 0.77 1.73
C ASP A 120 8.67 0.53 2.77
N LEU A 121 9.92 0.40 2.32
CA LEU A 121 11.04 0.22 3.23
C LEU A 121 11.15 1.38 4.22
N GLY A 122 11.08 2.63 3.75
CA GLY A 122 11.18 3.79 4.63
C GLY A 122 10.04 3.86 5.66
N ALA A 123 8.81 3.56 5.27
CA ALA A 123 7.68 3.53 6.18
C ALA A 123 7.80 2.39 7.21
N ASN A 124 8.20 1.19 6.80
CA ASN A 124 8.44 0.06 7.71
C ASN A 124 9.56 0.36 8.71
N LEU A 125 10.61 1.07 8.29
CA LEU A 125 11.69 1.46 9.20
C LEU A 125 11.20 2.45 10.26
N VAL A 126 10.37 3.43 9.87
CA VAL A 126 9.76 4.34 10.84
C VAL A 126 8.87 3.58 11.82
N GLU A 127 8.04 2.65 11.33
CA GLU A 127 7.22 1.78 12.18
C GLU A 127 8.07 0.94 13.15
N LEU A 128 9.14 0.31 12.65
CA LEU A 128 10.04 -0.50 13.46
C LEU A 128 10.72 0.34 14.55
N LEU A 129 11.17 1.55 14.21
CA LEU A 129 11.78 2.46 15.17
C LEU A 129 10.77 2.84 16.26
N ILE A 130 9.53 3.16 15.91
CA ILE A 130 8.48 3.46 16.89
C ILE A 130 8.25 2.25 17.80
N ARG A 131 8.05 1.06 17.23
CA ARG A 131 7.82 -0.18 18.00
C ARG A 131 8.99 -0.54 18.92
N THR A 132 10.22 -0.24 18.50
CA THR A 132 11.44 -0.45 19.31
C THR A 132 11.50 0.52 20.48
N ASN A 133 11.19 1.80 20.27
CA ASN A 133 11.12 2.79 21.35
C ASN A 133 10.02 2.46 22.38
N MET A 134 8.96 1.79 21.95
CA MET A 134 7.87 1.33 22.82
C MET A 134 8.15 -0.01 23.52
N GLY A 135 9.29 -0.65 23.26
CA GLY A 135 9.65 -1.95 23.84
C GLY A 135 8.89 -3.16 23.26
N SER A 136 8.03 -2.95 22.26
CA SER A 136 7.22 -3.99 21.61
C SER A 136 7.94 -4.77 20.49
N ALA A 137 9.11 -4.30 20.07
CA ALA A 137 9.94 -4.92 19.05
C ALA A 137 11.42 -4.65 19.34
N SER A 138 12.31 -5.39 18.69
CA SER A 138 13.76 -5.15 18.74
C SER A 138 14.27 -4.80 17.36
N PHE A 139 15.20 -3.85 17.27
CA PHE A 139 15.89 -3.55 16.03
C PHE A 139 17.01 -4.56 15.81
N THR A 140 16.77 -5.59 14.98
CA THR A 140 17.78 -6.58 14.60
C THR A 140 18.03 -6.57 13.09
N ILE A 141 19.23 -7.02 12.69
CA ILE A 141 19.60 -7.14 11.28
C ILE A 141 18.68 -8.12 10.54
N GLU A 142 18.21 -9.15 11.22
CA GLU A 142 17.25 -10.12 10.68
C GLU A 142 15.93 -9.46 10.31
N ILE A 143 15.34 -8.68 11.23
CA ILE A 143 14.08 -7.96 10.98
C ILE A 143 14.27 -6.95 9.84
N PHE A 144 15.37 -6.19 9.84
CA PHE A 144 15.68 -5.28 8.75
C PHE A 144 15.74 -5.99 7.39
N SER A 145 16.43 -7.14 7.34
CA SER A 145 16.56 -7.95 6.12
C SER A 145 15.22 -8.52 5.66
N THR A 146 14.36 -8.95 6.60
CA THR A 146 12.99 -9.37 6.29
C THR A 146 12.17 -8.22 5.73
N LEU A 147 12.24 -7.02 6.31
CA LEU A 147 11.51 -5.84 5.82
C LEU A 147 11.99 -5.42 4.43
N LEU A 148 13.29 -5.49 4.16
CA LEU A 148 13.86 -5.25 2.85
C LEU A 148 13.32 -6.25 1.82
N LEU A 149 13.33 -7.54 2.14
CA LEU A 149 12.79 -8.59 1.27
C LEU A 149 11.31 -8.38 0.98
N VAL A 150 10.52 -8.11 2.03
CA VAL A 150 9.08 -7.83 1.93
C VAL A 150 8.82 -6.62 1.03
N ALA A 151 9.57 -5.53 1.20
CA ALA A 151 9.41 -4.33 0.39
C ALA A 151 9.69 -4.60 -1.09
N ILE A 152 10.72 -5.39 -1.40
CA ILE A 152 11.05 -5.81 -2.77
C ILE A 152 9.94 -6.70 -3.34
N VAL A 153 9.47 -7.70 -2.59
CA VAL A 153 8.40 -8.61 -3.04
C VAL A 153 7.12 -7.83 -3.32
N ARG A 154 6.68 -6.96 -2.40
CA ARG A 154 5.47 -6.15 -2.58
C ARG A 154 5.57 -5.19 -3.76
N ALA A 155 6.71 -4.50 -3.90
CA ALA A 155 6.94 -3.65 -5.06
C ALA A 155 6.96 -4.45 -6.37
N SER A 156 7.52 -5.68 -6.36
CA SER A 156 7.55 -6.57 -7.53
C SER A 156 6.13 -6.99 -7.93
N ILE A 157 5.30 -7.39 -6.96
CA ILE A 157 3.90 -7.74 -7.22
C ILE A 157 3.16 -6.56 -7.85
N SER A 158 3.26 -5.37 -7.23
CA SER A 158 2.64 -4.16 -7.79
C SER A 158 3.15 -3.85 -9.20
N TRP A 159 4.45 -3.96 -9.42
CA TRP A 159 5.07 -3.72 -10.72
C TRP A 159 4.59 -4.70 -11.80
N ILE A 160 4.50 -6.00 -11.49
CA ILE A 160 3.94 -7.02 -12.38
C ILE A 160 2.49 -6.69 -12.73
N VAL A 161 1.67 -6.36 -11.74
CA VAL A 161 0.27 -5.97 -11.96
C VAL A 161 0.17 -4.77 -12.89
N LEU A 162 0.98 -3.73 -12.66
CA LEU A 162 1.00 -2.53 -13.50
C LEU A 162 1.43 -2.82 -14.94
N ILE A 163 2.42 -3.69 -15.16
CA ILE A 163 2.86 -4.10 -16.50
C ILE A 163 1.75 -4.88 -17.20
N LEU A 164 1.16 -5.87 -16.53
CA LEU A 164 0.08 -6.67 -17.08
C LEU A 164 -1.09 -5.79 -17.50
N THR A 165 -1.57 -4.91 -16.60
CA THR A 165 -2.67 -3.99 -16.91
C THR A 165 -2.34 -3.06 -18.07
N LYS A 166 -1.10 -2.55 -18.16
CA LYS A 166 -0.67 -1.74 -19.31
C LYS A 166 -0.67 -2.54 -20.61
N HIS A 167 -0.23 -3.80 -20.58
CA HIS A 167 -0.19 -4.65 -21.76
C HIS A 167 -1.60 -5.01 -22.26
N TYR A 168 -2.50 -5.42 -21.35
CA TYR A 168 -3.91 -5.68 -21.69
C TYR A 168 -4.60 -4.45 -22.28
N GLY A 169 -4.34 -3.25 -21.74
CA GLY A 169 -4.89 -2.00 -22.29
C GLY A 169 -4.45 -1.73 -23.73
N MET A 170 -3.19 -2.01 -24.09
CA MET A 170 -2.70 -1.84 -25.46
C MET A 170 -3.33 -2.83 -26.44
N LEU A 171 -3.57 -4.08 -26.00
CA LEU A 171 -4.22 -5.09 -26.83
C LEU A 171 -5.66 -4.69 -27.16
N LEU A 172 -6.42 -4.25 -26.16
CA LEU A 172 -7.81 -3.79 -26.33
C LEU A 172 -7.92 -2.62 -27.31
N VAL A 173 -7.04 -1.61 -27.18
CA VAL A 173 -7.03 -0.45 -28.09
C VAL A 173 -6.72 -0.87 -29.53
N LYS A 174 -5.82 -1.86 -29.71
CA LYS A 174 -5.49 -2.38 -31.03
C LYS A 174 -6.68 -3.11 -31.67
N GLU A 175 -7.41 -3.91 -30.90
CA GLU A 175 -8.63 -4.59 -31.38
C GLU A 175 -9.72 -3.60 -31.80
N GLU A 176 -9.97 -2.56 -31.00
CA GLU A 176 -10.95 -1.52 -31.35
C GLU A 176 -10.60 -0.78 -32.66
N HIS A 177 -9.30 -0.49 -32.87
CA HIS A 177 -8.85 0.13 -34.11
C HIS A 177 -9.08 -0.79 -35.31
N GLU A 178 -8.75 -2.08 -35.21
CA GLU A 178 -8.95 -3.05 -36.28
C GLU A 178 -10.45 -3.26 -36.60
N GLU A 179 -11.31 -3.33 -35.60
CA GLU A 179 -12.76 -3.41 -35.80
C GLU A 179 -13.33 -2.16 -36.48
N ARG A 180 -12.86 -0.97 -36.08
CA ARG A 180 -13.28 0.28 -36.71
C ARG A 180 -12.85 0.34 -38.18
N TYR A 181 -11.64 -0.13 -38.51
CA TYR A 181 -11.19 -0.25 -39.90
C TYR A 181 -12.08 -1.21 -40.70
N LYS A 182 -12.46 -2.37 -40.12
CA LYS A 182 -13.36 -3.32 -40.78
C LYS A 182 -14.77 -2.77 -41.03
N ARG A 183 -15.29 -1.88 -40.17
CA ARG A 183 -16.61 -1.25 -40.37
C ARG A 183 -16.62 -0.13 -41.42
N LEU A 184 -15.46 0.32 -41.87
CA LEU A 184 -15.31 1.35 -42.90
C LEU A 184 -15.07 0.76 -44.31
N LEU A 185 -14.94 -0.57 -44.41
CA LEU A 185 -14.87 -1.35 -45.66
C LEU A 185 -16.24 -2.01 -45.91
#